data_AF-T1BS99-F1
#
_entry.id   AF-T1BS99-F1
#
_cell.length_a   1.000
_cell.length_b   1.000
_cell.length_c   1.000
_cell.angle_alpha   90.00
_cell.angle_beta   90.00
_cell.angle_gamma   90.00
#
_symmetry.space_group_name_H-M   'P 1'
#
loop_
_entity.id
_entity.type
_entity.pdbx_description
1 polymer ?
#
loop_
_entity_poly.entity_id
_entity_poly.type
_entity_poly.pdbx_seq_one_letter_code
_entity_poly.pdbx_strand_id
1 'polypeptide(L)' 'MGAKRLDGFGELYRSLSFQEVGPLAVLSRAGLYLIQQKPVFALPGSERAVRTAIEKLILPSVQHLVEELER' A
#
# COMPACT_ATOMS: atom_id res chain seq x y z
N MET A 1 2.05 -22.16 -1.86
CA MET A 1 2.73 -20.89 -1.49
C MET A 1 1.67 -19.81 -1.48
N GLY A 2 1.17 -19.43 -0.30
CA GLY A 2 0.13 -18.41 -0.19
C GLY A 2 0.75 -17.02 -0.02
N ALA A 3 0.33 -16.06 -0.84
CA ALA A 3 0.56 -14.65 -0.54
C ALA A 3 -0.50 -14.21 0.49
N LYS A 4 -0.07 -13.67 1.64
CA LYS A 4 -0.99 -13.07 2.61
C LYS A 4 -1.20 -11.61 2.24
N ARG A 5 -2.44 -11.20 1.96
CA ARG A 5 -2.78 -9.80 1.69
C ARG A 5 -3.00 -9.03 3.00
N LEU A 6 -2.54 -7.79 3.04
CA LEU A 6 -2.82 -6.83 4.11
C LEU A 6 -3.79 -5.79 3.54
N ASP A 7 -5.09 -6.01 3.75
CA ASP A 7 -6.15 -5.23 3.11
C ASP A 7 -6.16 -3.74 3.51
N GLY A 8 -5.74 -3.44 4.75
CA GLY A 8 -5.66 -2.08 5.29
C GLY A 8 -4.80 -1.13 4.45
N PHE A 9 -3.78 -1.62 3.74
CA PHE A 9 -2.99 -0.76 2.85
C PHE A 9 -3.82 -0.21 1.69
N GLY A 10 -4.61 -1.08 1.04
CA GLY A 10 -5.44 -0.68 -0.08
C GLY A 10 -6.61 0.23 0.35
N GLU A 11 -7.14 0.00 1.55
CA GLU A 11 -8.19 0.83 2.15
C GLU A 11 -7.68 2.24 2.47
N LEU A 12 -6.55 2.36 3.15
CA LEU A 12 -5.93 3.65 3.45
C LEU A 12 -5.52 4.39 2.17
N TYR A 13 -4.97 3.68 1.20
CA TYR A 13 -4.63 4.26 -0.10
C TYR A 13 -5.86 4.83 -0.82
N ARG A 14 -6.99 4.11 -0.82
CA ARG A 14 -8.24 4.61 -1.41
C ARG A 14 -8.79 5.81 -0.65
N SER A 15 -8.68 5.83 0.68
CA SER A 15 -9.07 6.99 1.50
C SER A 15 -8.27 8.23 1.13
N LEU A 16 -6.94 8.12 1.04
CA LEU A 16 -6.07 9.21 0.60
C LEU A 16 -6.37 9.62 -0.85
N SER A 17 -6.53 8.65 -1.74
CA SER A 17 -6.86 8.90 -3.15
C SER A 17 -8.21 9.63 -3.28
N PHE A 18 -9.19 9.35 -2.43
CA PHE A 18 -10.49 10.01 -2.45
C PHE A 18 -10.36 11.51 -2.19
N GLN A 19 -9.41 11.92 -1.33
CA GLN A 19 -9.13 13.34 -1.09
C GLN A 19 -8.54 14.04 -2.33
N GLU A 20 -7.86 13.30 -3.21
CA GLU A 20 -7.21 13.84 -4.42
C GLU A 20 -8.06 13.77 -5.69
N VAL A 21 -8.80 12.68 -5.89
CA VAL A 21 -9.52 12.38 -7.14
C VAL A 21 -10.99 12.05 -6.92
N GLY A 22 -11.49 12.18 -5.69
CA GLY A 22 -12.89 11.93 -5.35
C GLY A 22 -13.32 10.49 -5.63
N PRO A 23 -14.56 10.26 -6.11
CA PRO A 23 -15.10 8.92 -6.35
C PRO A 23 -14.25 8.02 -7.27
N LEU A 24 -13.42 8.59 -8.15
CA LEU A 24 -12.52 7.82 -9.01
C LEU A 24 -11.54 6.95 -8.22
N ALA A 25 -11.29 7.28 -6.95
CA ALA A 25 -10.48 6.49 -6.04
C ALA A 25 -11.00 5.04 -5.87
N VAL A 26 -12.27 4.76 -6.17
CA VAL A 26 -12.82 3.39 -6.14
C VAL A 26 -12.12 2.46 -7.13
N LEU A 27 -11.55 3.01 -8.22
CA LEU A 27 -10.85 2.25 -9.25
C LEU A 27 -9.38 1.95 -8.87
N SER A 28 -8.89 2.55 -7.78
CA SER A 28 -7.51 2.39 -7.33
C SER A 28 -7.26 1.00 -6.73
N ARG A 29 -6.31 0.27 -7.32
CA ARG A 29 -5.93 -1.10 -6.94
C ARG A 29 -4.53 -1.17 -6.31
N ALA A 30 -4.34 -0.45 -5.21
CA ALA A 30 -3.12 -0.58 -4.39
C ALA A 30 -3.25 -1.77 -3.41
N GLY A 31 -2.14 -2.45 -3.12
CA GLY A 31 -2.13 -3.59 -2.21
C GLY A 31 -0.76 -3.86 -1.59
N LEU A 32 -0.78 -4.46 -0.41
CA LEU A 32 0.40 -4.99 0.29
C LEU A 32 0.23 -6.49 0.48
N TYR A 33 1.26 -7.25 0.10
CA TYR A 33 1.30 -8.69 0.21
C TYR A 33 2.55 -9.13 0.96
N LEU A 34 2.44 -10.19 1.76
CA LEU A 34 3.57 -10.92 2.31
C LEU A 34 3.77 -12.19 1.50
N ILE A 35 4.93 -12.29 0.86
CA ILE A 35 5.35 -13.46 0.08
C ILE A 35 6.67 -13.93 0.68
N GLN A 36 6.67 -15.12 1.31
CA GLN A 36 7.85 -15.68 1.97
C GLN A 36 8.54 -14.69 2.93
N GLN A 37 7.77 -14.10 3.85
CA GLN A 37 8.21 -13.05 4.79
C GLN A 37 8.72 -11.75 4.15
N LYS A 38 8.56 -11.57 2.84
CA LYS A 38 8.94 -10.32 2.16
C LYS A 38 7.71 -9.47 1.87
N PRO A 39 7.71 -8.18 2.26
CA PRO A 39 6.64 -7.26 1.89
C PRO A 39 6.75 -6.88 0.43
N VAL A 40 5.63 -6.96 -0.29
CA VAL A 40 5.49 -6.59 -1.70
C VAL A 40 4.35 -5.60 -1.84
N PHE A 41 4.68 -4.38 -2.27
CA PHE A 41 3.72 -3.31 -2.53
C PHE A 41 3.36 -3.29 -4.02
N ALA A 42 2.08 -3.48 -4.34
CA ALA A 42 1.54 -3.31 -5.67
C ALA A 42 0.86 -1.94 -5.76
N LEU A 43 1.38 -1.05 -6.61
CA LEU A 43 0.93 0.34 -6.73
C LEU A 43 0.33 0.63 -8.11
N PRO A 44 -0.57 1.62 -8.25
CA PRO A 44 -1.04 2.07 -9.56
C PRO A 44 0.11 2.68 -10.40
N GLY A 45 -0.02 2.66 -11.72
CA GLY A 45 1.08 3.01 -12.64
C GLY A 45 1.40 4.51 -12.81
N SER A 46 0.60 5.43 -12.26
CA SER A 46 0.86 6.87 -12.40
C SER A 46 1.86 7.38 -11.35
N GLU A 47 2.73 8.33 -11.71
CA GLU A 47 3.70 8.92 -10.77
C GLU A 47 3.04 9.48 -9.51
N ARG A 48 1.93 10.23 -9.65
CA ARG A 48 1.16 10.76 -8.52
C ARG A 48 0.74 9.66 -7.56
N ALA A 49 0.15 8.58 -8.08
CA ALA A 49 -0.27 7.43 -7.27
C ALA A 49 0.88 6.81 -6.48
N VAL A 50 2.03 6.62 -7.13
CA VAL A 50 3.23 6.09 -6.51
C VAL A 50 3.73 7.02 -5.41
N ARG A 51 3.77 8.32 -5.67
CA ARG A 51 4.16 9.35 -4.70
C ARG A 51 3.28 9.32 -3.44
N THR A 52 1.95 9.32 -3.60
CA THR A 52 1.01 9.24 -2.49
C THR A 52 1.24 7.98 -1.66
N ALA A 53 1.40 6.82 -2.30
CA ALA A 53 1.68 5.57 -1.58
C ALA A 53 3.02 5.61 -0.82
N ILE A 54 4.09 6.08 -1.46
CA ILE A 54 5.42 6.13 -0.86
C ILE A 54 5.46 7.10 0.32
N GLU A 55 5.06 8.35 0.10
CA GLU A 55 5.23 9.42 1.08
C GLU A 55 4.24 9.31 2.25
N LYS A 56 3.01 8.87 1.99
CA LYS A 56 1.94 8.86 3.01
C LYS A 56 1.77 7.53 3.73
N LEU A 57 2.18 6.42 3.12
CA LEU A 57 1.94 5.08 3.68
C LEU A 57 3.23 4.28 3.88
N ILE A 58 4.06 4.12 2.84
CA ILE A 58 5.21 3.21 2.88
C ILE A 58 6.33 3.77 3.76
N LEU A 59 6.88 4.95 3.44
CA LEU A 59 8.00 5.52 4.19
C LEU A 59 7.71 5.67 5.69
N PRO A 60 6.52 6.11 6.13
CA PRO A 60 6.22 6.23 7.55
C PRO A 60 6.12 4.89 8.31
N SER A 61 5.91 3.77 7.62
CA SER A 61 5.59 2.48 8.26
C SER A 61 6.54 1.33 7.92
N VAL A 62 7.37 1.46 6.88
CA VAL A 62 8.17 0.35 6.35
C VAL A 62 9.18 -0.19 7.35
N GLN A 63 9.79 0.66 8.18
CA GLN A 63 10.72 0.20 9.21
C GLN A 63 10.01 -0.70 10.22
N HIS A 64 8.90 -0.23 10.78
CA HIS A 64 8.11 -1.01 11.74
C HIS A 64 7.58 -2.31 11.11
N LEU A 65 7.17 -2.27 9.84
CA LEU A 65 6.74 -3.46 9.12
C LEU A 65 7.86 -4.51 9.03
N VAL A 66 9.10 -4.11 8.72
CA VAL A 66 10.24 -5.03 8.63
C VAL A 66 10.58 -5.61 10.00
N GLU A 67 10.63 -4.77 11.04
CA GLU A 67 10.88 -5.20 12.42
C GLU A 67 9.85 -6.26 12.89
N GLU A 68 8.57 -6.09 12.55
CA GLU A 68 7.53 -7.07 12.88
C GLU A 68 7.62 -8.38 12.07
N LEU A 69 8.29 -8.39 10.90
CA LEU A 69 8.49 -9.59 10.09
C LEU A 69 9.71 -10.42 10.51
N GLU A 70 10.66 -9.80 11.21
CA GLU A 70 11.89 -10.41 11.73
C GLU A 70 11.74 -10.98 13.15
N ARG A 71 10.62 -10.70 13.81
CA ARG A 71 10.23 -11.31 15.09
C ARG A 71 9.70 -12.73 14.92
#